data_AF-A0A937HDL9-F1
#
_entry.id   AF-A0A937HDL9-F1
#
_cell.length_a   1.000
_cell.length_b   1.000
_cell.length_c   1.000
_cell.angle_alpha   90.00
_cell.angle_beta   90.00
_cell.angle_gamma   90.00
#
_symmetry.space_group_name_H-M   'P 1'
#
loop_
_entity.id
_entity.type
_entity.pdbx_description
1 polymer ?
#
loop_
_entity_poly.entity_id
_entity_poly.type
_entity_poly.pdbx_seq_one_letter_code
_entity_poly.pdbx_strand_id
1 'polypeptide(L)'
;MKALRLTAIVVMISGCSSAPTEQEVDVADFGLSMSEAECLAVAKPFITAQMGDPQSVIFENLTCYRGLEGRVPVARVEATYGYRFAGDVDSKGAIGRYSGLTPFSGIVRDDGSGPQVVRYCITSGSRDYRFCIPSMVD
;
A
#
# COMPACT_ATOMS: atom_id res chain seq x y z
N MET A 1 51.37 34.78 13.64
CA MET A 1 50.21 34.60 12.74
C MET A 1 50.31 33.24 12.05
N LYS A 2 49.57 32.22 12.50
CA LYS A 2 49.38 30.96 11.79
C LYS A 2 47.90 30.64 11.86
N ALA A 3 47.19 30.86 10.74
CA ALA A 3 45.76 30.66 10.64
C ALA A 3 45.46 29.15 10.67
N LEU A 4 44.79 28.71 11.72
CA LEU A 4 44.26 27.36 11.85
C LEU A 4 43.00 27.29 10.97
N ARG A 5 43.07 26.55 9.86
CA ARG A 5 41.91 26.32 8.99
C ARG A 5 40.96 25.35 9.68
N LEU A 6 39.80 25.85 10.10
CA LEU A 6 38.66 25.01 10.48
C LEU A 6 38.10 24.36 9.21
N THR A 7 38.29 23.05 9.07
CA THR A 7 37.60 22.25 8.06
C THR A 7 36.19 21.98 8.59
N ALA A 8 35.20 22.70 8.07
CA ALA A 8 33.79 22.43 8.32
C ALA A 8 33.42 21.08 7.65
N ILE A 9 33.09 20.08 8.46
CA ILE A 9 32.50 18.84 7.98
C ILE A 9 31.06 19.17 7.58
N VAL A 10 30.84 19.29 6.28
CA VAL A 10 29.51 19.35 5.67
C VAL A 10 28.89 17.97 5.81
N VAL A 11 27.97 17.81 6.76
CA VAL A 11 27.06 16.65 6.81
C VAL A 11 26.14 16.77 5.61
N MET A 12 26.51 16.13 4.50
CA MET A 12 25.61 15.97 3.36
C MET A 12 24.45 15.07 3.79
N ILE A 13 23.29 15.68 4.05
CA ILE A 13 22.05 14.95 4.24
C ILE A 13 21.65 14.41 2.86
N SER A 14 22.05 13.18 2.57
CA SER A 14 21.57 12.44 1.40
C SER A 14 20.11 12.07 1.60
N GLY A 15 19.21 12.91 1.12
CA GLY A 15 17.79 12.60 0.95
C GLY A 15 17.61 11.59 -0.19
N CYS A 16 18.07 10.37 0.00
CA CYS A 16 17.68 9.26 -0.85
C CYS A 16 16.23 8.90 -0.49
N SER A 17 15.38 8.79 -1.49
CA SER A 17 14.01 8.26 -1.41
C SER A 17 14.03 6.79 -0.97
N SER A 18 14.45 6.51 0.26
CA SER A 18 14.55 5.15 0.78
C SER A 18 13.19 4.67 1.25
N ALA A 19 12.97 3.37 1.09
CA ALA A 19 11.95 2.64 1.83
C ALA A 19 12.07 2.93 3.34
N PRO A 20 11.00 2.70 4.13
CA PRO A 20 11.09 2.90 5.56
C PRO A 20 12.21 2.10 6.17
N THR A 21 12.91 2.69 7.14
CA THR A 21 13.95 1.96 7.88
C THR A 21 13.28 0.88 8.73
N GLU A 22 14.02 -0.16 9.09
CA GLU A 22 13.50 -1.21 9.99
C GLU A 22 13.00 -0.61 11.31
N GLN A 23 13.67 0.43 11.81
CA GLN A 23 13.26 1.16 13.01
C GLN A 23 11.93 1.90 12.82
N GLU A 24 11.71 2.53 11.65
CA GLU A 24 10.43 3.16 11.32
C GLU A 24 9.28 2.13 11.24
N VAL A 25 9.56 0.93 10.74
CA VAL A 25 8.57 -0.16 10.61
C VAL A 25 8.26 -0.81 11.97
N ASP A 26 9.25 -0.89 12.86
CA ASP A 26 9.08 -1.52 14.17
C ASP A 26 8.17 -0.68 15.09
N VAL A 27 8.36 0.64 15.11
CA VAL A 27 7.55 1.57 15.91
C VAL A 27 6.29 2.07 15.22
N ALA A 28 6.11 1.74 13.93
CA ALA A 28 4.91 2.14 13.20
C ALA A 28 3.67 1.49 13.80
N ASP A 29 2.59 2.26 13.82
CA ASP A 29 1.28 1.80 14.23
C ASP A 29 0.58 1.11 13.04
N PHE A 30 0.22 -0.16 13.21
CA PHE A 30 -0.47 -0.97 12.19
C PHE A 30 -1.97 -1.15 12.49
N GLY A 31 -2.47 -0.52 13.55
CA GLY A 31 -3.78 -0.82 14.12
C GLY A 31 -3.78 -2.10 14.94
N LEU A 32 -4.98 -2.56 15.31
CA LEU A 32 -5.18 -3.81 16.04
C LEU A 32 -4.72 -5.01 15.21
N SER A 33 -4.19 -6.02 15.91
CA SER A 33 -3.72 -7.24 15.28
C SER A 33 -4.88 -8.02 14.67
N MET A 34 -4.69 -8.50 13.43
CA MET A 34 -5.60 -9.42 12.77
C MET A 34 -4.85 -10.61 12.17
N SER A 35 -5.57 -11.71 11.98
CA SER A 35 -5.11 -12.85 11.19
C SER A 35 -5.23 -12.55 9.69
N GLU A 36 -4.53 -13.34 8.88
CA GLU A 36 -4.67 -13.28 7.42
C GLU A 36 -6.13 -13.53 6.98
N ALA A 37 -6.83 -14.47 7.63
CA ALA A 37 -8.21 -14.79 7.32
C ALA A 37 -9.17 -13.61 7.59
N GLU A 38 -9.01 -12.92 8.71
CA GLU A 38 -9.79 -11.72 9.06
C GLU A 38 -9.53 -10.58 8.07
N CYS A 39 -8.27 -10.34 7.72
CA CYS A 39 -7.92 -9.35 6.71
C CYS A 39 -8.56 -9.69 5.35
N LEU A 40 -8.45 -10.93 4.89
CA LEU A 40 -9.02 -11.35 3.60
C LEU A 40 -10.55 -11.31 3.59
N ALA A 41 -11.20 -11.53 4.74
CA ALA A 41 -12.66 -11.40 4.89
C ALA A 41 -13.14 -9.96 4.68
N VAL A 42 -12.30 -8.95 4.95
CA VAL A 42 -12.57 -7.53 4.70
C VAL A 42 -12.14 -7.13 3.30
N ALA A 43 -10.97 -7.58 2.85
CA ALA A 43 -10.40 -7.21 1.57
C ALA A 43 -11.21 -7.75 0.39
N LYS A 44 -11.62 -9.03 0.40
CA LYS A 44 -12.31 -9.64 -0.75
C LYS A 44 -13.63 -8.94 -1.11
N PRO A 45 -14.56 -8.69 -0.17
CA PRO A 45 -15.79 -7.94 -0.49
C PRO A 45 -15.49 -6.54 -1.00
N PHE A 46 -14.51 -5.84 -0.40
CA PHE A 46 -14.10 -4.52 -0.87
C PHE A 46 -13.61 -4.57 -2.32
N ILE A 47 -12.67 -5.48 -2.63
CA ILE A 47 -12.12 -5.64 -3.98
C ILE A 47 -13.25 -5.95 -4.96
N THR A 48 -14.13 -6.90 -4.63
CA THR A 48 -15.28 -7.28 -5.46
C THR A 48 -16.19 -6.08 -5.75
N ALA A 49 -16.43 -5.20 -4.77
CA ALA A 49 -17.23 -3.99 -4.96
C ALA A 49 -16.55 -2.93 -5.85
N GLN A 50 -15.21 -2.95 -5.93
CA GLN A 50 -14.46 -2.10 -6.88
C GLN A 50 -14.49 -2.66 -8.31
N MET A 51 -14.96 -3.88 -8.51
CA MET A 51 -15.11 -4.50 -9.82
C MET A 51 -16.52 -4.28 -10.35
N GLY A 52 -16.63 -3.96 -11.64
CA GLY A 52 -17.90 -3.68 -12.29
C GLY A 52 -18.69 -4.91 -12.74
N ASP A 53 -18.09 -6.11 -12.70
CA ASP A 53 -18.85 -7.36 -12.61
C ASP A 53 -18.39 -8.16 -11.38
N PRO A 54 -19.03 -7.94 -10.22
CA PRO A 54 -18.75 -8.66 -8.97
C PRO A 54 -18.82 -10.17 -9.06
N GLN A 55 -19.66 -10.72 -9.96
CA GLN A 55 -19.88 -12.17 -10.07
C GLN A 55 -18.77 -12.87 -10.86
N SER A 56 -17.94 -12.10 -11.58
CA SER A 56 -16.87 -12.62 -12.43
C SER A 56 -15.48 -12.52 -11.80
N VAL A 57 -15.37 -11.99 -10.59
CA VAL A 57 -14.09 -11.68 -9.95
C VAL A 57 -13.33 -12.96 -9.61
N ILE A 58 -12.12 -13.08 -10.15
CA ILE A 58 -11.19 -14.17 -9.84
C ILE A 58 -10.04 -13.58 -9.04
N PHE A 59 -9.69 -14.23 -7.93
CA PHE A 59 -8.54 -13.90 -7.10
C PHE A 59 -7.44 -14.94 -7.30
N GLU A 60 -6.24 -14.50 -7.64
CA GLU A 60 -5.05 -15.35 -7.72
C GLU A 60 -3.97 -14.85 -6.77
N ASN A 61 -3.36 -15.78 -6.03
CA ASN A 61 -2.26 -15.52 -5.07
C ASN A 61 -2.55 -14.38 -4.07
N LEU A 62 -3.83 -14.10 -3.80
CA LEU A 62 -4.24 -13.06 -2.86
C LEU A 62 -3.91 -13.52 -1.44
N THR A 63 -2.96 -12.82 -0.83
CA THR A 63 -2.51 -13.03 0.54
C THR A 63 -2.73 -11.77 1.36
N CYS A 64 -2.70 -11.88 2.68
CA CYS A 64 -2.65 -10.72 3.55
C CYS A 64 -1.66 -10.86 4.71
N TYR A 65 -0.87 -9.80 4.93
CA TYR A 65 0.22 -9.79 5.92
C TYR A 65 0.50 -8.37 6.44
N ARG A 66 1.16 -8.26 7.59
CA ARG A 66 1.57 -6.96 8.16
C ARG A 66 2.52 -6.24 7.20
N GLY A 67 2.14 -5.04 6.74
CA GLY A 67 2.88 -4.33 5.69
C GLY A 67 2.43 -2.87 5.49
N LEU A 68 2.83 -2.28 4.36
CA LEU A 68 2.55 -0.87 4.06
C LEU A 68 2.29 -0.63 2.56
N GLU A 69 1.59 0.47 2.27
CA GLU A 69 1.34 0.93 0.90
C GLU A 69 1.54 2.43 0.69
N GLY A 70 1.85 2.79 -0.56
CA GLY A 70 1.78 4.17 -1.05
C GLY A 70 2.86 5.16 -0.61
N ARG A 71 4.02 4.72 -0.07
CA ARG A 71 5.15 5.64 0.17
C ARG A 71 5.72 6.14 -1.16
N VAL A 72 5.59 7.44 -1.43
CA VAL A 72 6.25 8.10 -2.57
C VAL A 72 7.03 9.31 -2.03
N PRO A 73 8.30 9.12 -1.61
CA PRO A 73 9.06 10.16 -0.92
C PRO A 73 9.21 11.44 -1.73
N VAL A 74 9.43 11.31 -3.05
CA VAL A 74 9.57 12.46 -3.97
C VAL A 74 8.29 13.31 -4.04
N ALA A 75 7.12 12.69 -3.86
CA ALA A 75 5.82 13.36 -3.90
C ALA A 75 5.26 13.64 -2.48
N ARG A 76 6.06 13.43 -1.42
CA ARG A 76 5.64 13.56 -0.01
C ARG A 76 4.38 12.76 0.35
N VAL A 77 4.13 11.65 -0.35
CA VAL A 77 3.04 10.74 0.02
C VAL A 77 3.55 9.79 1.10
N GLU A 78 2.95 9.90 2.28
CA GLU A 78 3.29 9.07 3.43
C GLU A 78 2.84 7.60 3.23
N ALA A 79 3.61 6.69 3.84
CA ALA A 79 3.25 5.29 3.91
C ALA A 79 2.00 5.10 4.78
N THR A 80 1.08 4.25 4.34
CA THR A 80 0.00 3.76 5.20
C THR A 80 0.40 2.37 5.69
N TYR A 81 0.42 2.18 7.01
CA TYR A 81 0.78 0.93 7.67
C TYR A 81 -0.49 0.20 8.13
N GLY A 82 -0.48 -1.14 8.01
CA GLY A 82 -1.56 -2.01 8.44
C GLY A 82 -1.39 -3.42 7.88
N TYR A 83 -2.50 -4.12 7.65
CA TYR A 83 -2.51 -5.44 7.06
C TYR A 83 -2.67 -5.32 5.55
N ARG A 84 -1.58 -5.56 4.84
CA ARG A 84 -1.48 -5.44 3.40
C ARG A 84 -2.05 -6.68 2.72
N PHE A 85 -3.12 -6.51 1.96
CA PHE A 85 -3.53 -7.51 0.98
C PHE A 85 -2.82 -7.25 -0.34
N ALA A 86 -2.38 -8.32 -1.02
CA ALA A 86 -1.77 -8.23 -2.35
C ALA A 86 -1.99 -9.54 -3.12
N GLY A 87 -2.37 -9.41 -4.38
CA GLY A 87 -2.57 -10.52 -5.32
C GLY A 87 -2.97 -10.00 -6.69
N ASP A 88 -3.33 -10.92 -7.57
CA ASP A 88 -3.86 -10.59 -8.89
C ASP A 88 -5.38 -10.79 -8.92
N VAL A 89 -6.08 -9.85 -9.57
CA VAL A 89 -7.55 -9.85 -9.65
C VAL A 89 -7.96 -9.67 -11.11
N ASP A 90 -8.80 -10.57 -11.61
CA ASP A 90 -9.41 -10.39 -12.93
C ASP A 90 -10.68 -9.55 -12.80
N SER A 91 -10.69 -8.40 -13.44
CA SER A 91 -11.84 -7.51 -13.53
C SER A 91 -12.36 -7.54 -14.96
N LYS A 92 -13.28 -8.45 -15.28
CA LYS A 92 -13.89 -8.46 -16.62
C LYS A 92 -14.66 -7.15 -16.83
N GLY A 93 -14.07 -6.22 -17.59
CA GLY A 93 -14.77 -5.13 -18.27
C GLY A 93 -15.08 -3.86 -17.47
N ALA A 94 -14.63 -3.69 -16.24
CA ALA A 94 -15.06 -2.56 -15.40
C ALA A 94 -14.04 -1.42 -15.25
N ILE A 95 -12.79 -1.78 -15.00
CA ILE A 95 -11.69 -0.85 -15.23
C ILE A 95 -11.49 -0.92 -16.73
N GLY A 96 -12.17 -0.05 -17.50
CA GLY A 96 -12.38 -0.12 -18.96
C GLY A 96 -11.15 -0.15 -19.87
N ARG A 97 -9.98 -0.55 -19.35
CA ARG A 97 -8.71 -0.72 -20.03
C ARG A 97 -7.98 -2.03 -19.71
N TYR A 98 -8.42 -2.84 -18.73
CA TYR A 98 -7.69 -4.05 -18.32
C TYR A 98 -8.61 -5.26 -18.32
N SER A 99 -8.47 -6.11 -19.33
CA SER A 99 -8.95 -7.50 -19.33
C SER A 99 -7.81 -8.41 -18.86
N GLY A 100 -8.03 -9.24 -17.85
CA GLY A 100 -7.03 -10.17 -17.32
C GLY A 100 -6.55 -9.84 -15.90
N LEU A 101 -5.80 -10.78 -15.34
CA LEU A 101 -5.24 -10.74 -14.00
C LEU A 101 -4.38 -9.49 -13.79
N THR A 102 -4.86 -8.59 -12.93
CA THR A 102 -4.26 -7.29 -12.68
C THR A 102 -3.80 -7.20 -11.21
N PRO A 103 -2.56 -6.75 -10.93
CA PRO A 103 -2.10 -6.64 -9.56
C PRO A 103 -2.93 -5.62 -8.77
N PHE A 104 -3.51 -6.08 -7.68
CA PHE A 104 -4.35 -5.32 -6.78
C PHE A 104 -3.84 -5.49 -5.35
N SER A 105 -3.62 -4.38 -4.67
CA SER A 105 -3.14 -4.39 -3.29
C SER A 105 -3.77 -3.28 -2.47
N GLY A 106 -3.58 -3.30 -1.16
CA GLY A 106 -4.12 -2.26 -0.29
C GLY A 106 -3.87 -2.58 1.17
N ILE A 107 -4.40 -1.74 2.05
CA ILE A 107 -4.22 -1.84 3.51
C ILE A 107 -5.60 -1.96 4.14
N VAL A 108 -5.80 -3.06 4.86
CA VAL A 108 -6.83 -3.20 5.88
C VAL A 108 -6.25 -2.74 7.21
N ARG A 109 -7.02 -1.97 7.95
CA ARG A 109 -6.64 -1.46 9.27
C ARG A 109 -7.84 -1.47 10.19
N ASP A 110 -7.61 -1.80 11.45
CA ASP A 110 -8.61 -1.71 12.52
C ASP A 110 -8.09 -0.75 13.59
N ASP A 111 -8.76 0.39 13.73
CA ASP A 111 -8.44 1.43 14.72
C ASP A 111 -9.38 1.36 15.95
N GLY A 112 -10.08 0.24 16.14
CA GLY A 112 -11.04 0.01 17.24
C GLY A 112 -12.50 0.21 16.85
N SER A 113 -12.79 0.59 15.60
CA SER A 113 -14.15 0.66 15.05
C SER A 113 -14.50 -0.55 14.17
N GLY A 114 -13.61 -1.53 14.10
CA GLY A 114 -13.68 -2.67 13.21
C GLY A 114 -12.75 -2.53 12.00
N PRO A 115 -12.35 -3.66 11.38
CA PRO A 115 -11.39 -3.66 10.29
C PRO A 115 -12.02 -3.14 9.00
N GLN A 116 -11.30 -2.24 8.31
CA GLN A 116 -11.73 -1.62 7.07
C GLN A 116 -10.55 -1.42 6.12
N VAL A 117 -10.82 -1.38 4.80
CA VAL A 117 -9.80 -0.96 3.82
C VAL A 117 -9.63 0.56 3.92
N VAL A 118 -8.41 1.03 4.19
CA VAL A 118 -8.06 2.46 4.34
C VAL A 118 -7.26 3.02 3.15
N ARG A 119 -6.71 2.14 2.32
CA ARG A 119 -6.00 2.47 1.08
C ARG A 119 -6.03 1.25 0.16
N TYR A 120 -6.15 1.46 -1.14
CA TYR A 120 -5.93 0.41 -2.13
C TYR A 120 -5.17 0.95 -3.33
N CYS A 121 -4.49 0.07 -4.05
CA CYS A 121 -3.66 0.38 -5.19
C CYS A 121 -4.00 -0.56 -6.34
N ILE A 122 -4.23 0.02 -7.51
CA ILE A 122 -4.41 -0.70 -8.77
C ILE A 122 -3.16 -0.47 -9.60
N THR A 123 -2.53 -1.56 -10.04
CA THR A 123 -1.44 -1.48 -11.01
C THR A 123 -2.00 -1.68 -12.40
N SER A 124 -1.58 -0.88 -13.37
CA SER A 124 -1.94 -1.15 -14.76
C SER A 124 -1.50 -2.55 -15.19
N GLY A 125 -2.25 -3.18 -16.10
CA GLY A 125 -1.88 -4.48 -16.68
C GLY A 125 -0.52 -4.49 -17.39
N SER A 126 0.01 -3.33 -17.81
CA SER A 126 1.38 -3.20 -18.36
C SER A 126 2.45 -2.99 -17.27
N ARG A 127 2.06 -2.88 -16.00
CA ARG A 127 2.91 -2.57 -14.83
C ARG A 127 3.63 -1.22 -14.87
N ASP A 128 3.32 -0.39 -15.87
CA ASP A 128 3.98 0.91 -16.07
C ASP A 128 3.59 1.97 -15.03
N TYR A 129 2.45 1.80 -14.36
CA TYR A 129 1.98 2.75 -13.36
C TYR A 129 1.09 2.08 -12.31
N ARG A 130 1.25 2.53 -11.06
CA ARG A 130 0.46 2.11 -9.89
C ARG A 130 -0.28 3.32 -9.33
N PHE A 131 -1.60 3.26 -9.30
CA PHE A 131 -2.45 4.28 -8.70
C PHE A 131 -2.90 3.81 -7.33
N CYS A 132 -2.52 4.54 -6.28
CA CYS A 132 -2.99 4.29 -4.92
C CYS A 132 -4.04 5.33 -4.55
N ILE A 133 -5.22 4.86 -4.20
CA ILE A 133 -6.39 5.66 -3.86
C ILE A 133 -6.61 5.49 -2.35
N PRO A 134 -6.66 6.57 -1.56
CA PRO A 134 -7.21 6.50 -0.21
C PRO A 134 -8.65 6.03 -0.33
N SER A 135 -9.01 4.92 0.31
CA SER A 135 -10.42 4.58 0.45
C SER A 135 -10.96 5.43 1.58
N MET A 136 -11.20 6.71 1.30
CA MET A 136 -12.11 7.47 2.15
C MET A 136 -13.46 6.78 1.99
N VAL A 137 -13.83 6.05 3.02
CA VAL A 137 -15.18 5.56 3.21
C VAL A 137 -16.01 6.81 3.44
N ASP A 138 -16.85 7.18 2.47
CA ASP A 138 -18.03 8.00 2.76
C ASP A 138 -19.12 7.09 3.35
#